data_AF-A0AAD6ZNK5-F1
#
_entry.id   AF-A0AAD6ZNK5-F1
#
_cell.length_a   1.000
_cell.length_b   1.000
_cell.length_c   1.000
_cell.angle_alpha   90.00
_cell.angle_beta   90.00
_cell.angle_gamma   90.00
#
_symmetry.space_group_name_H-M   'P 1'
#
loop_
_entity.id
_entity.type
_entity.pdbx_description
1 polymer ?
#
loop_
_entity_poly.entity_id
_entity_poly.type
_entity_poly.pdbx_seq_one_letter_code
_entity_poly.pdbx_strand_id
1 'polypeptide(L)'
;MDDDEVAEESVIRSFLAQKYLTHREGDHLFLAKRFTAAKEAYLREAHKIVGASFTLPAMSGGKYGLHCDVYVKLNENPFELANLQGCCLGMAKCLLQENDIELALAWCEEISSLHRCTYYRSQYPLHDWRNWTLDVPEMTFLKSAGLCLASDIFASLGNSATAATRRWVANSTTVSLTAEHHTPALKSLLDMGLMIKLLESRHPDPQATLTGRVTVPALQARGSWTRLHIKNAGGFTEGRQNFSSFIWRSCLYITGGRKSERGPYYRDIWTLDLNKLDAWRQLPDYPVPAPTTGLFLGWNMVLYNNVALLFTGRPTIDVFDLETETWSSFHATYNPTSADTAAGVLHSWPYPG
;
A
#
# COMPACT_ATOMS: atom_id res chain seq x y z
N MET A 1 -9.51 -25.35 31.31
CA MET A 1 -9.12 -25.88 29.99
C MET A 1 -7.79 -26.53 30.26
N ASP A 2 -7.80 -27.86 30.31
CA ASP A 2 -6.63 -28.64 30.73
C ASP A 2 -5.49 -28.41 29.75
N ASP A 3 -4.27 -28.24 30.26
CA ASP A 3 -3.07 -28.03 29.44
C ASP A 3 -2.85 -29.16 28.41
N ASP A 4 -3.41 -30.35 28.68
CA ASP A 4 -3.41 -31.51 27.78
C ASP A 4 -4.33 -31.33 26.56
N GLU A 5 -5.46 -30.62 26.70
CA GLU A 5 -6.42 -30.37 25.61
C GLU A 5 -5.85 -29.35 24.60
N VAL A 6 -5.10 -28.36 25.10
CA VAL A 6 -4.39 -27.37 24.28
C VAL A 6 -3.22 -28.03 23.51
N ALA A 7 -2.55 -28.99 24.13
CA ALA A 7 -1.45 -29.73 23.50
C ALA A 7 -1.95 -30.65 22.37
N GLU A 8 -3.08 -31.34 22.56
CA GLU A 8 -3.65 -32.24 21.56
C GLU A 8 -4.18 -31.45 20.34
N GLU A 9 -4.82 -30.30 20.56
CA GLU A 9 -5.29 -29.43 19.48
C GLU A 9 -4.13 -28.84 18.66
N SER A 10 -3.01 -28.50 19.31
CA SER A 10 -1.78 -28.02 18.66
C SER A 10 -1.13 -29.08 17.77
N VAL A 11 -1.09 -30.34 18.22
CA VAL A 11 -0.53 -31.46 17.45
C VAL A 11 -1.40 -31.78 16.23
N ILE A 12 -2.73 -31.74 16.35
CA ILE A 12 -3.65 -31.96 15.23
C ILE A 12 -3.52 -30.82 14.20
N ARG A 13 -3.43 -29.55 14.64
CA ARG A 13 -3.20 -28.40 13.76
C ARG A 13 -1.86 -28.50 13.03
N SER A 14 -0.80 -28.91 13.73
CA SER A 14 0.54 -29.13 13.14
C SER A 14 0.53 -30.26 12.10
N PHE A 15 -0.11 -31.39 12.41
CA PHE A 15 -0.22 -32.53 11.49
C PHE A 15 -1.06 -32.20 10.25
N LEU A 16 -2.15 -31.44 10.41
CA LEU A 16 -2.94 -30.92 9.29
C LEU A 16 -2.14 -29.90 8.48
N ALA A 17 -1.45 -28.95 9.10
CA ALA A 17 -0.59 -28.00 8.41
C ALA A 17 0.52 -28.69 7.59
N GLN A 18 1.09 -29.78 8.10
CA GLN A 18 2.10 -30.57 7.40
C GLN A 18 1.52 -31.37 6.22
N LYS A 19 0.27 -31.81 6.32
CA LYS A 19 -0.48 -32.44 5.22
C LYS A 19 -0.97 -31.43 4.17
N TYR A 20 -1.15 -30.17 4.55
CA TYR A 20 -1.55 -29.06 3.68
C TYR A 20 -0.40 -28.18 3.18
N LEU A 21 0.85 -28.53 3.49
CA LEU A 21 2.01 -28.20 2.65
C LEU A 21 1.86 -29.00 1.35
N THR A 22 0.86 -28.64 0.56
CA THR A 22 0.52 -29.34 -0.67
C THR A 22 1.66 -29.11 -1.64
N HIS A 23 2.44 -30.16 -1.87
CA HIS A 23 3.22 -30.25 -3.09
C HIS A 23 2.23 -30.24 -4.25
N ARG A 24 1.99 -29.06 -4.81
CA ARG A 24 1.07 -28.92 -5.94
C ARG A 24 1.72 -29.63 -7.11
N GLU A 25 0.92 -30.32 -7.93
CA GLU A 25 1.42 -30.92 -9.18
C GLU A 25 2.21 -29.89 -10.01
N GLY A 26 1.72 -28.64 -10.03
CA GLY A 26 2.38 -27.52 -10.66
C GLY A 26 3.79 -27.24 -10.13
N ASP A 27 4.06 -27.42 -8.83
CA ASP A 27 5.37 -27.18 -8.23
C ASP A 27 6.41 -28.18 -8.76
N HIS A 28 6.03 -29.46 -8.87
CA HIS A 28 6.89 -30.49 -9.47
C HIS A 28 7.15 -30.22 -10.95
N LEU A 29 6.12 -29.83 -11.70
CA LEU A 29 6.24 -29.49 -13.12
C LEU A 29 7.11 -28.25 -13.34
N PHE A 30 7.00 -27.24 -12.47
CA PHE A 30 7.83 -26.04 -12.50
C PHE A 30 9.30 -26.37 -12.25
N LEU A 31 9.60 -27.18 -11.23
CA LEU A 31 10.96 -27.66 -10.93
C LEU A 31 11.56 -28.47 -12.10
N ALA A 32 10.71 -29.22 -12.81
CA ALA A 32 11.07 -29.93 -14.04
C ALA A 32 11.17 -29.03 -15.29
N LYS A 33 11.05 -27.69 -15.14
CA LYS A 33 11.05 -26.69 -16.22
C LYS A 33 9.94 -26.89 -17.27
N ARG A 34 8.84 -27.53 -16.90
CA ARG A 34 7.66 -27.74 -17.76
C ARG A 34 6.63 -26.64 -17.52
N PHE A 35 6.99 -25.39 -17.82
CA PHE A 35 6.22 -24.20 -17.41
C PHE A 35 4.78 -24.18 -17.93
N THR A 36 4.54 -24.55 -19.19
CA THR A 36 3.17 -24.61 -19.74
C THR A 36 2.29 -25.60 -18.97
N ALA A 37 2.79 -26.82 -18.74
CA ALA A 37 2.07 -27.83 -17.97
C ALA A 37 1.88 -27.42 -16.50
N ALA A 38 2.88 -26.75 -15.90
CA ALA A 38 2.79 -26.22 -14.55
C ALA A 38 1.67 -25.17 -14.45
N LYS A 39 1.58 -24.23 -15.40
CA LYS A 39 0.50 -23.23 -15.46
C LYS A 39 -0.88 -23.88 -15.56
N GLU A 40 -1.04 -24.87 -16.44
CA GLU A 40 -2.30 -25.62 -16.57
C GLU A 40 -2.69 -26.32 -15.27
N ALA A 41 -1.72 -26.91 -14.57
CA ALA A 41 -1.94 -27.56 -13.28
C ALA A 41 -2.35 -26.55 -12.20
N TYR A 42 -1.66 -25.41 -12.09
CA TYR A 42 -2.02 -24.36 -11.15
C TYR A 42 -3.40 -23.77 -11.44
N LEU A 43 -3.72 -23.47 -12.70
CA LEU A 43 -5.00 -22.90 -13.09
C LEU A 43 -6.15 -23.87 -12.85
N ARG A 44 -5.95 -25.15 -13.19
CA ARG A 44 -6.92 -26.21 -12.90
C ARG A 44 -7.20 -26.33 -11.41
N GLU A 45 -6.17 -26.29 -10.57
CA GLU A 45 -6.33 -26.35 -9.11
C GLU A 45 -7.01 -25.09 -8.57
N ALA A 46 -6.61 -23.91 -9.04
CA ALA A 46 -7.26 -22.66 -8.68
C ALA A 46 -8.77 -22.68 -9.01
N HIS A 47 -9.15 -23.16 -10.21
CA HIS A 47 -10.55 -23.26 -10.62
C HIS A 47 -11.38 -24.27 -9.82
N LYS A 48 -10.76 -25.28 -9.19
CA LYS A 48 -11.47 -26.14 -8.22
C LYS A 48 -11.86 -25.36 -6.97
N ILE A 49 -11.05 -24.37 -6.57
CA ILE A 49 -11.25 -23.56 -5.37
C ILE A 49 -12.26 -22.42 -5.65
N VAL A 50 -12.06 -21.64 -6.72
CA VAL A 50 -12.89 -20.45 -7.00
C VAL A 50 -14.09 -20.72 -7.90
N GLY A 51 -14.18 -21.92 -8.46
CA GLY A 51 -15.19 -22.31 -9.43
C GLY A 51 -14.73 -22.11 -10.88
N ALA A 52 -15.13 -23.03 -11.76
CA ALA A 52 -14.65 -23.09 -13.15
C ALA A 52 -15.01 -21.86 -14.02
N SER A 53 -16.07 -21.12 -13.66
CA SER A 53 -16.51 -19.91 -14.35
C SER A 53 -15.82 -18.64 -13.84
N PHE A 54 -15.03 -18.73 -12.77
CA PHE A 54 -14.35 -17.57 -12.21
C PHE A 54 -13.14 -17.20 -13.08
N THR A 55 -12.95 -15.91 -13.35
CA THR A 55 -11.84 -15.42 -14.19
C THR A 55 -10.67 -15.02 -13.30
N LEU A 56 -9.50 -15.58 -13.57
CA LEU A 56 -8.24 -15.28 -12.88
C LEU A 56 -7.20 -14.70 -13.85
N PRO A 57 -6.38 -13.72 -13.43
CA PRO A 57 -6.50 -12.95 -12.19
C PRO A 57 -7.74 -12.04 -12.20
N ALA A 58 -8.43 -11.87 -11.07
CA ALA A 58 -9.69 -11.13 -10.99
C ALA A 58 -9.52 -9.63 -11.30
N MET A 59 -8.32 -9.09 -11.04
CA MET A 59 -7.98 -7.68 -11.22
C MET A 59 -7.85 -7.25 -12.71
N SER A 60 -7.70 -8.19 -13.65
CA SER A 60 -7.50 -7.91 -15.07
C SER A 60 -8.81 -7.66 -15.83
N GLY A 61 -9.53 -6.58 -15.47
CA GLY A 61 -10.74 -6.14 -16.17
C GLY A 61 -12.06 -6.72 -15.63
N GLY A 62 -12.04 -7.29 -14.43
CA GLY A 62 -13.22 -7.84 -13.77
C GLY A 62 -14.15 -6.80 -13.14
N LYS A 63 -15.39 -7.21 -12.87
CA LYS A 63 -16.42 -6.45 -12.12
C LYS A 63 -16.03 -6.21 -10.64
N TYR A 64 -15.03 -6.94 -10.15
CA TYR A 64 -14.65 -7.00 -8.76
C TYR A 64 -13.48 -6.02 -8.54
N GLY A 65 -13.73 -4.96 -7.77
CA GLY A 65 -12.70 -4.04 -7.33
C GLY A 65 -11.85 -4.65 -6.21
N LEU A 66 -11.54 -3.87 -5.19
CA LEU A 66 -10.80 -4.36 -4.02
C LEU A 66 -11.55 -5.43 -3.21
N HIS A 67 -12.87 -5.56 -3.41
CA HIS A 67 -13.74 -6.52 -2.74
C HIS A 67 -14.21 -7.61 -3.71
N CYS A 68 -13.97 -8.87 -3.36
CA CYS A 68 -14.39 -10.05 -4.12
C CYS A 68 -15.13 -11.05 -3.22
N ASP A 69 -16.44 -11.20 -3.41
CA ASP A 69 -17.28 -12.07 -2.57
C ASP A 69 -16.82 -13.53 -2.56
N VAL A 70 -16.27 -14.01 -3.67
CA VAL A 70 -15.73 -15.37 -3.77
C VAL A 70 -14.55 -15.53 -2.80
N TYR A 71 -13.64 -14.57 -2.77
CA TYR A 71 -12.47 -14.60 -1.88
C TYR A 71 -12.85 -14.38 -0.42
N VAL A 72 -13.83 -13.52 -0.17
CA VAL A 72 -14.37 -13.32 1.17
C VAL A 72 -14.92 -14.65 1.71
N LYS A 73 -15.66 -15.43 0.90
CA LYS A 73 -16.18 -16.75 1.30
C LYS A 73 -15.09 -17.79 1.57
N LEU A 74 -13.99 -17.78 0.81
CA LEU A 74 -12.88 -18.73 1.00
C LEU A 74 -12.23 -18.67 2.38
N ASN A 75 -12.38 -17.57 3.12
CA ASN A 75 -11.91 -17.48 4.50
C ASN A 75 -12.57 -18.51 5.46
N GLU A 76 -13.68 -19.16 5.06
CA GLU A 76 -14.25 -20.29 5.82
C GLU A 76 -13.31 -21.50 5.80
N ASN A 77 -12.43 -21.58 4.79
CA ASN A 77 -11.39 -22.58 4.67
C ASN A 77 -10.04 -21.91 4.35
N PRO A 78 -9.30 -21.45 5.38
CA PRO A 78 -8.05 -20.71 5.17
C PRO A 78 -6.96 -21.54 4.46
N PHE A 79 -7.07 -22.87 4.44
CA PHE A 79 -6.16 -23.75 3.70
C PHE A 79 -6.44 -23.74 2.19
N GLU A 80 -7.70 -23.66 1.77
CA GLU A 80 -8.05 -23.43 0.35
C GLU A 80 -7.52 -22.08 -0.12
N LEU A 81 -7.66 -21.05 0.72
CA LEU A 81 -7.12 -19.74 0.43
C LEU A 81 -5.58 -19.76 0.30
N ALA A 82 -4.87 -20.45 1.20
CA ALA A 82 -3.43 -20.66 1.08
C ALA A 82 -3.07 -21.44 -0.21
N ASN A 83 -3.83 -22.49 -0.54
CA ASN A 83 -3.61 -23.25 -1.78
C ASN A 83 -3.79 -22.38 -3.03
N LEU A 84 -4.80 -21.52 -3.04
CA LEU A 84 -5.04 -20.56 -4.12
C LEU A 84 -3.90 -19.55 -4.24
N GLN A 85 -3.44 -18.97 -3.12
CA GLN A 85 -2.27 -18.08 -3.12
C GLN A 85 -1.01 -18.77 -3.67
N GLY A 86 -0.81 -20.05 -3.34
CA GLY A 86 0.28 -20.84 -3.89
C GLY A 86 0.15 -21.10 -5.39
N CYS A 87 -1.07 -21.34 -5.89
CA CYS A 87 -1.32 -21.42 -7.34
C CYS A 87 -1.01 -20.09 -8.02
N CYS A 88 -1.43 -18.96 -7.45
CA CYS A 88 -1.11 -17.63 -7.98
C CYS A 88 0.39 -17.36 -8.04
N LEU A 89 1.13 -17.71 -6.97
CA LEU A 89 2.59 -17.57 -6.93
C LEU A 89 3.29 -18.47 -7.96
N GLY A 90 2.82 -19.71 -8.09
CA GLY A 90 3.30 -20.65 -9.10
C GLY A 90 3.09 -20.14 -10.53
N MET A 91 1.89 -19.61 -10.82
CA MET A 91 1.57 -18.95 -12.09
C MET A 91 2.51 -17.77 -12.38
N ALA A 92 2.67 -16.87 -11.40
CA ALA A 92 3.56 -15.71 -11.54
C ALA A 92 5.01 -16.14 -11.86
N LYS A 93 5.53 -17.16 -11.17
CA LYS A 93 6.86 -17.71 -11.43
C LYS A 93 6.98 -18.30 -12.84
N CYS A 94 6.00 -19.06 -13.31
CA CYS A 94 6.00 -19.62 -14.67
C CYS A 94 6.04 -18.52 -15.74
N LEU A 95 5.17 -17.51 -15.59
CA LEU A 95 5.07 -16.39 -16.53
C LEU A 95 6.36 -15.56 -16.57
N LEU A 96 7.00 -15.37 -15.42
CA LEU A 96 8.29 -14.70 -15.35
C LEU A 96 9.39 -15.48 -16.13
N GLN A 97 9.39 -16.82 -16.07
CA GLN A 97 10.33 -17.64 -16.86
C GLN A 97 10.07 -17.55 -18.37
N GLU A 98 8.83 -17.28 -18.77
CA GLU A 98 8.43 -17.06 -20.17
C GLU A 98 8.54 -15.58 -20.59
N ASN A 99 9.06 -14.71 -19.72
CA ASN A 99 9.20 -13.26 -19.93
C ASN A 99 7.86 -12.51 -20.13
N ASP A 100 6.74 -13.08 -19.67
CA ASP A 100 5.44 -12.40 -19.60
C ASP A 100 5.33 -11.63 -18.26
N ILE A 101 6.06 -10.51 -18.22
CA ILE A 101 6.25 -9.71 -17.00
C ILE A 101 4.93 -9.08 -16.52
N GLU A 102 4.10 -8.60 -17.46
CA GLU A 102 2.82 -7.95 -17.14
C GLU A 102 1.87 -8.93 -16.45
N LEU A 103 1.68 -10.12 -17.02
CA LEU A 103 0.80 -11.11 -16.42
C LEU A 103 1.39 -11.67 -15.12
N ALA A 104 2.72 -11.83 -15.02
CA ALA A 104 3.37 -12.23 -13.77
C ALA A 104 3.08 -11.24 -12.62
N LEU A 105 3.11 -9.93 -12.89
CA LEU A 105 2.74 -8.91 -11.91
C LEU A 105 1.26 -8.98 -11.55
N ALA A 106 0.36 -9.18 -12.52
CA ALA A 106 -1.07 -9.33 -12.26
C ALA A 106 -1.36 -10.49 -11.29
N TRP A 107 -0.68 -11.62 -11.45
CA TRP A 107 -0.77 -12.76 -10.52
C TRP A 107 -0.16 -12.48 -9.13
N CYS A 108 0.89 -11.65 -9.04
CA CYS A 108 1.41 -11.20 -7.75
C CYS A 108 0.43 -10.25 -7.03
N GLU A 109 -0.25 -9.35 -7.76
CA GLU A 109 -1.32 -8.53 -7.18
C GLU A 109 -2.52 -9.37 -6.75
N GLU A 110 -2.82 -10.45 -7.45
CA GLU A 110 -3.89 -11.37 -7.07
C GLU A 110 -3.68 -11.95 -5.66
N ILE A 111 -2.44 -12.29 -5.29
CA ILE A 111 -2.08 -12.73 -3.92
C ILE A 111 -2.39 -11.62 -2.90
N SER A 112 -2.11 -10.36 -3.25
CA SER A 112 -2.40 -9.21 -2.40
C SER A 112 -3.91 -8.97 -2.25
N SER A 113 -4.68 -9.15 -3.32
CA SER A 113 -6.15 -9.08 -3.31
C SER A 113 -6.77 -10.19 -2.47
N LEU A 114 -6.28 -11.43 -2.58
CA LEU A 114 -6.69 -12.55 -1.73
C LEU A 114 -6.45 -12.22 -0.26
N HIS A 115 -5.26 -11.71 0.07
CA HIS A 115 -4.95 -11.30 1.44
C HIS A 115 -5.84 -10.13 1.91
N ARG A 116 -6.11 -9.14 1.07
CA ARG A 116 -7.01 -8.02 1.43
C ARG A 116 -8.45 -8.48 1.64
N CYS A 117 -8.93 -9.47 0.90
CA CYS A 117 -10.27 -10.02 1.10
C CYS A 117 -10.43 -10.76 2.44
N THR A 118 -9.33 -11.14 3.08
CA THR A 118 -9.37 -11.70 4.44
C THR A 118 -9.74 -10.66 5.49
N TYR A 119 -9.28 -9.40 5.29
CA TYR A 119 -9.56 -8.27 6.16
C TYR A 119 -11.05 -7.94 6.27
N TYR A 120 -11.79 -8.06 5.15
CA TYR A 120 -13.23 -7.74 5.12
C TYR A 120 -14.10 -8.71 5.94
N ARG A 121 -13.54 -9.80 6.46
CA ARG A 121 -14.22 -10.68 7.42
C ARG A 121 -13.92 -10.40 8.88
N SER A 122 -13.03 -9.45 9.17
CA SER A 122 -12.80 -9.07 10.55
C SER A 122 -14.14 -8.74 11.21
N GLN A 123 -14.41 -9.36 12.36
CA GLN A 123 -15.63 -9.15 13.13
C GLN A 123 -15.80 -7.70 13.58
N TYR A 124 -14.71 -6.94 13.55
CA TYR A 124 -14.66 -5.53 13.90
C TYR A 124 -14.13 -4.74 12.71
N PRO A 125 -14.63 -3.51 12.48
CA PRO A 125 -13.98 -2.57 11.59
C PRO A 125 -12.52 -2.44 12.00
N LEU A 126 -11.65 -2.77 11.06
CA LEU A 126 -10.23 -2.53 11.22
C LEU A 126 -9.92 -1.21 10.53
N HIS A 127 -8.87 -0.54 11.01
CA HIS A 127 -8.29 0.58 10.30
C HIS A 127 -7.14 0.08 9.44
N ASP A 128 -6.86 0.77 8.33
CA ASP A 128 -5.83 0.36 7.36
C ASP A 128 -4.42 0.23 7.97
N TRP A 129 -4.16 0.87 9.12
CA TRP A 129 -2.89 0.76 9.85
C TRP A 129 -2.83 -0.45 10.80
N ARG A 130 -3.91 -1.18 11.00
CA ARG A 130 -3.91 -2.42 11.78
C ARG A 130 -3.63 -3.58 10.85
N ASN A 131 -2.50 -4.24 11.08
CA ASN A 131 -2.21 -5.51 10.44
C ASN A 131 -3.20 -6.56 10.95
N TRP A 132 -3.83 -7.28 10.02
CA TRP A 132 -4.66 -8.43 10.32
C TRP A 132 -4.23 -9.57 9.40
N THR A 133 -4.11 -10.76 9.97
CA THR A 133 -3.80 -11.98 9.23
C THR A 133 -4.53 -13.14 9.89
N LEU A 134 -4.89 -14.12 9.07
CA LEU A 134 -5.24 -15.43 9.57
C LEU A 134 -3.99 -16.10 10.17
N ASP A 135 -4.19 -16.84 11.26
CA ASP A 135 -3.14 -17.62 11.95
C ASP A 135 -2.81 -18.89 11.14
N VAL A 136 -2.25 -18.67 9.96
CA VAL A 136 -1.80 -19.71 9.02
C VAL A 136 -0.41 -19.31 8.49
N PRO A 137 0.68 -19.87 9.05
CA PRO A 137 2.05 -19.55 8.66
C PRO A 137 2.31 -19.63 7.15
N GLU A 138 1.71 -20.59 6.47
CA GLU A 138 1.84 -20.77 5.01
C GLU A 138 1.29 -19.57 4.23
N MET A 139 0.16 -18.98 4.65
CA MET A 139 -0.36 -17.78 4.00
C MET A 139 0.58 -16.59 4.16
N THR A 140 1.22 -16.46 5.33
CA THR A 140 2.24 -15.43 5.55
C THR A 140 3.43 -15.63 4.63
N PHE A 141 3.92 -16.87 4.50
CA PHE A 141 4.99 -17.19 3.56
C PHE A 141 4.61 -16.85 2.12
N LEU A 142 3.44 -17.29 1.65
CA LEU A 142 2.98 -17.08 0.28
C LEU A 142 2.77 -15.60 -0.05
N LYS A 143 2.17 -14.83 0.88
CA LYS A 143 2.04 -13.38 0.75
C LYS A 143 3.40 -12.71 0.62
N SER A 144 4.32 -13.01 1.54
CA SER A 144 5.67 -12.44 1.52
C SER A 144 6.43 -12.84 0.26
N ALA A 145 6.26 -14.07 -0.22
CA ALA A 145 6.89 -14.55 -1.45
C ALA A 145 6.35 -13.83 -2.69
N GLY A 146 5.03 -13.61 -2.77
CA GLY A 146 4.42 -12.81 -3.84
C GLY A 146 4.92 -11.36 -3.85
N LEU A 147 4.99 -10.73 -2.66
CA LEU A 147 5.52 -9.37 -2.53
C LEU A 147 7.01 -9.27 -2.87
N CYS A 148 7.82 -10.24 -2.46
CA CYS A 148 9.25 -10.32 -2.82
C CYS A 148 9.43 -10.53 -4.32
N LEU A 149 8.65 -11.42 -4.95
CA LEU A 149 8.69 -11.65 -6.40
C LEU A 149 8.30 -10.38 -7.17
N ALA A 150 7.21 -9.71 -6.78
CA ALA A 150 6.81 -8.44 -7.37
C ALA A 150 7.88 -7.37 -7.20
N SER A 151 8.51 -7.29 -6.02
CA SER A 151 9.65 -6.40 -5.76
C SER A 151 10.79 -6.63 -6.75
N ASP A 152 11.17 -7.89 -6.96
CA ASP A 152 12.28 -8.25 -7.84
C ASP A 152 11.94 -7.91 -9.30
N ILE A 153 10.69 -8.15 -9.73
CA ILE A 153 10.21 -7.72 -11.05
C ILE A 153 10.26 -6.20 -11.19
N PHE A 154 9.71 -5.43 -10.25
CA PHE A 154 9.73 -3.96 -10.32
C PHE A 154 11.14 -3.39 -10.31
N ALA A 155 12.06 -3.99 -9.54
CA ALA A 155 13.47 -3.59 -9.54
C ALA A 155 14.10 -3.82 -10.93
N SER A 156 13.79 -4.96 -11.58
CA SER A 156 14.26 -5.24 -12.94
C SER A 156 13.72 -4.27 -13.99
N LEU A 157 12.54 -3.68 -13.75
CA LEU A 157 11.93 -2.65 -14.59
C LEU A 157 12.43 -1.23 -14.27
N GLY A 158 13.32 -1.07 -13.30
CA GLY A 158 13.82 0.23 -12.84
C GLY A 158 12.83 1.00 -11.95
N ASN A 159 11.72 0.38 -11.53
CA ASN A 159 10.78 0.97 -10.58
C ASN A 159 11.20 0.69 -9.13
N SER A 160 12.28 1.35 -8.71
CA SER A 160 12.90 1.16 -7.40
C SER A 160 11.98 1.53 -6.24
N ALA A 161 11.13 2.54 -6.42
CA ALA A 161 10.15 2.97 -5.41
C ALA A 161 9.17 1.84 -5.09
N THR A 162 8.48 1.30 -6.10
CA THR A 162 7.52 0.22 -5.89
C THR A 162 8.22 -1.05 -5.42
N ALA A 163 9.42 -1.36 -5.93
CA ALA A 163 10.22 -2.49 -5.45
C ALA A 163 10.49 -2.39 -3.94
N ALA A 164 11.03 -1.26 -3.49
CA ALA A 164 11.28 -1.00 -2.08
C ALA A 164 10.01 -1.10 -1.23
N THR A 165 8.88 -0.54 -1.70
CA THR A 165 7.59 -0.64 -0.99
C THR A 165 7.14 -2.08 -0.83
N ARG A 166 7.18 -2.91 -1.89
CA ARG A 166 6.75 -4.31 -1.82
C ARG A 166 7.60 -5.10 -0.83
N ARG A 167 8.93 -4.94 -0.87
CA ARG A 167 9.85 -5.57 0.09
C ARG A 167 9.64 -5.09 1.52
N TRP A 168 9.40 -3.79 1.72
CA TRP A 168 9.10 -3.20 3.03
C TRP A 168 7.82 -3.78 3.63
N VAL A 169 6.74 -3.88 2.84
CA VAL A 169 5.48 -4.47 3.29
C VAL A 169 5.66 -5.95 3.65
N ALA A 170 6.43 -6.72 2.85
CA ALA A 170 6.73 -8.12 3.15
C ALA A 170 7.44 -8.29 4.50
N ASN A 171 8.37 -7.39 4.84
CA ASN A 171 9.11 -7.43 6.12
C ASN A 171 8.29 -6.89 7.30
N SER A 172 7.63 -5.74 7.14
CA SER A 172 6.96 -5.06 8.24
C SER A 172 5.68 -5.77 8.69
N THR A 173 4.98 -6.45 7.79
CA THR A 173 3.75 -7.18 8.13
C THR A 173 3.98 -8.48 8.91
N THR A 174 5.24 -8.93 9.06
CA THR A 174 5.57 -10.15 9.81
C THR A 174 6.12 -9.86 11.21
N VAL A 175 6.52 -8.62 11.51
CA VAL A 175 7.19 -8.26 12.78
C VAL A 175 6.34 -8.57 14.00
N SER A 176 5.03 -8.33 13.93
CA SER A 176 4.11 -8.53 15.05
C SER A 176 3.47 -9.92 15.10
N LEU A 177 3.87 -10.85 14.24
CA LEU A 177 3.31 -12.20 14.20
C LEU A 177 3.99 -13.12 15.22
N THR A 178 3.28 -14.17 15.63
CA THR A 178 3.78 -15.18 16.57
C THR A 178 4.91 -16.01 15.96
N ALA A 179 5.65 -16.75 16.81
CA ALA A 179 6.87 -17.48 16.43
C ALA A 179 6.65 -18.50 15.29
N GLU A 180 5.45 -19.08 15.20
CA GLU A 180 5.03 -20.08 14.21
C GLU A 180 5.10 -19.53 12.79
N HIS A 181 4.86 -18.23 12.61
CA HIS A 181 4.97 -17.57 11.31
C HIS A 181 6.44 -17.38 10.87
N HIS A 182 7.39 -17.37 11.81
CA HIS A 182 8.80 -17.06 11.57
C HIS A 182 9.62 -18.29 11.15
N THR A 183 9.13 -19.01 10.14
CA THR A 183 9.77 -20.22 9.61
C THR A 183 11.16 -19.90 9.01
N PRO A 184 12.09 -20.88 8.95
CA PRO A 184 13.39 -20.67 8.30
C PRO A 184 13.28 -20.20 6.84
N ALA A 185 12.29 -20.72 6.10
CA ALA A 185 12.02 -20.33 4.72
C ALA A 185 11.58 -18.85 4.62
N LEU A 186 10.70 -18.40 5.51
CA LEU A 186 10.29 -16.99 5.55
C LEU A 186 11.47 -16.08 5.90
N LYS A 187 12.28 -16.45 6.91
CA LYS A 187 13.47 -15.67 7.30
C LYS A 187 14.47 -15.55 6.17
N SER A 188 14.72 -16.63 5.43
CA SER A 188 15.61 -16.60 4.26
C SER A 188 15.07 -15.72 3.13
N LEU A 189 13.74 -15.63 2.99
CA LEU A 189 13.09 -14.82 1.98
C LEU A 189 13.13 -13.31 2.33
N LEU A 190 12.98 -13.00 3.62
CA LEU A 190 12.96 -11.64 4.17
C LEU A 190 14.37 -11.11 4.49
N ASP A 191 15.21 -11.03 3.45
CA ASP A 191 16.55 -10.46 3.56
C ASP A 191 16.49 -8.95 3.87
N MET A 192 16.80 -8.60 5.12
CA MET A 192 16.89 -7.22 5.61
C MET A 192 17.97 -6.40 4.91
N GLY A 193 19.10 -7.02 4.55
CA GLY A 193 20.19 -6.33 3.86
C GLY A 193 19.78 -5.92 2.45
N LEU A 194 19.07 -6.79 1.73
CA LEU A 194 18.50 -6.44 0.42
C LEU A 194 17.42 -5.35 0.55
N MET A 195 16.57 -5.42 1.58
CA MET A 195 15.55 -4.39 1.81
C MET A 195 16.18 -3.01 2.08
N ILE A 196 17.22 -2.93 2.90
CA ILE A 196 17.95 -1.68 3.16
C ILE A 196 18.54 -1.11 1.85
N LYS A 197 19.20 -1.95 1.03
CA LYS A 197 19.72 -1.52 -0.28
C LYS A 197 18.62 -0.96 -1.19
N LEU A 198 17.46 -1.60 -1.23
CA LEU A 198 16.32 -1.10 -2.00
C LEU A 198 15.81 0.24 -1.47
N LEU A 199 15.73 0.41 -0.15
CA LEU A 199 15.32 1.67 0.49
C LEU A 199 16.25 2.83 0.16
N GLU A 200 17.55 2.59 0.06
CA GLU A 200 18.54 3.60 -0.36
C GLU A 200 18.28 4.07 -1.81
N SER A 201 17.78 3.17 -2.66
CA SER A 201 17.48 3.43 -4.07
C SER A 201 16.02 3.83 -4.35
N ARG A 202 15.15 3.94 -3.33
CA ARG A 202 13.70 4.09 -3.52
C ARG A 202 13.28 5.40 -4.19
N HIS A 203 14.14 6.41 -4.12
CA HIS A 203 13.92 7.68 -4.79
C HIS A 203 14.49 7.57 -6.21
N PRO A 204 13.82 8.13 -7.25
CA PRO A 204 14.37 8.13 -8.59
C PRO A 204 15.78 8.72 -8.57
N ASP A 205 16.80 7.92 -8.91
CA ASP A 205 18.16 8.40 -9.06
C ASP A 205 18.27 9.05 -10.46
N PRO A 206 18.51 10.37 -10.55
CA PRO A 206 18.69 11.03 -11.84
C PRO A 206 19.81 10.39 -12.67
N GLN A 207 20.84 9.82 -12.04
CA GLN A 207 21.94 9.15 -12.76
C GLN A 207 21.48 7.83 -13.39
N ALA A 208 20.58 7.09 -12.74
CA ALA A 208 20.01 5.86 -13.27
C ALA A 208 19.14 6.10 -14.52
N THR A 209 18.61 7.32 -14.70
CA THR A 209 17.80 7.65 -15.89
C THR A 209 18.59 7.65 -17.20
N LEU A 210 19.91 7.86 -17.14
CA LEU A 210 20.77 7.91 -18.33
C LEU A 210 21.01 6.51 -18.93
N THR A 211 20.93 5.46 -18.11
CA THR A 211 21.21 4.08 -18.51
C THR A 211 19.96 3.22 -18.59
N GLY A 212 18.85 3.66 -17.98
CA GLY A 212 17.57 2.98 -18.00
C GLY A 212 17.03 2.78 -19.40
N ARG A 213 16.63 1.55 -19.72
CA ARG A 213 15.91 1.21 -20.97
C ARG A 213 14.51 0.76 -20.64
N VAL A 214 13.56 1.19 -21.46
CA VAL A 214 12.18 0.70 -21.41
C VAL A 214 12.16 -0.72 -21.98
N THR A 215 11.99 -1.72 -21.12
CA THR A 215 11.91 -3.13 -21.54
C THR A 215 10.48 -3.60 -21.77
N VAL A 216 9.50 -3.04 -21.03
CA VAL A 216 8.08 -3.38 -21.15
C VAL A 216 7.23 -2.10 -21.29
N PRO A 217 7.04 -1.58 -22.52
CA PRO A 217 6.36 -0.31 -22.74
C PRO A 217 4.91 -0.27 -22.23
N ALA A 218 4.21 -1.40 -22.21
CA ALA A 218 2.82 -1.50 -21.74
C ALA A 218 2.67 -1.17 -20.24
N LEU A 219 3.70 -1.45 -19.44
CA LEU A 219 3.71 -1.21 -18.00
C LEU A 219 4.18 0.20 -17.61
N GLN A 220 4.55 1.04 -18.57
CA GLN A 220 5.06 2.37 -18.27
C GLN A 220 3.93 3.39 -18.11
N ALA A 221 3.88 4.04 -16.95
CA ALA A 221 3.22 5.32 -16.83
C ALA A 221 3.98 6.33 -17.71
N ARG A 222 3.36 6.76 -18.82
CA ARG A 222 3.95 7.77 -19.70
C ARG A 222 4.04 9.10 -18.96
N GLY A 223 5.25 9.53 -18.64
CA GLY A 223 5.52 10.79 -17.98
C GLY A 223 7.00 11.14 -18.04
N SER A 224 7.32 12.40 -17.82
CA SER A 224 8.69 12.87 -17.72
C SER A 224 8.84 13.70 -16.46
N TRP A 225 9.95 13.54 -15.76
CA TRP A 225 10.34 14.44 -14.69
C TRP A 225 11.05 15.65 -15.29
N THR A 226 10.59 16.84 -14.95
CA THR A 226 11.24 18.09 -15.34
C THR A 226 11.48 18.92 -14.09
N ARG A 227 12.74 19.31 -13.89
CA ARG A 227 13.09 20.24 -12.82
C ARG A 227 12.59 21.62 -13.21
N LEU A 228 11.67 22.18 -12.43
CA LEU A 228 11.23 23.56 -12.61
C LEU A 228 12.37 24.51 -12.23
N HIS A 229 12.73 25.43 -13.11
CA HIS A 229 13.74 26.45 -12.88
C HIS A 229 13.08 27.73 -12.42
N ILE A 230 13.23 28.04 -11.14
CA ILE A 230 12.70 29.26 -10.52
C ILE A 230 13.77 30.33 -10.62
N LYS A 231 13.44 31.48 -11.23
CA LYS A 231 14.41 32.55 -11.53
C LYS A 231 15.05 33.11 -10.26
N ASN A 232 14.22 33.40 -9.26
CA ASN A 232 14.63 33.88 -7.95
C ASN A 232 13.93 33.02 -6.90
N ALA A 233 14.65 32.24 -6.11
CA ALA A 233 14.02 31.43 -5.06
C ALA A 233 13.21 32.28 -4.05
N GLY A 234 13.46 33.60 -3.99
CA GLY A 234 12.82 34.49 -3.02
C GLY A 234 13.25 34.13 -1.60
N GLY A 235 12.32 34.20 -0.65
CA GLY A 235 12.57 33.78 0.75
C GLY A 235 12.47 32.26 0.97
N PHE A 236 11.88 31.50 0.04
CA PHE A 236 11.70 30.06 0.16
C PHE A 236 12.95 29.32 -0.34
N THR A 237 13.96 29.21 0.52
CA THR A 237 15.26 28.64 0.16
C THR A 237 15.56 27.30 0.85
N GLU A 238 14.77 26.92 1.84
CA GLU A 238 15.06 25.74 2.66
C GLU A 238 14.32 24.51 2.16
N GLY A 239 15.05 23.39 2.04
CA GLY A 239 14.45 22.08 1.80
C GLY A 239 13.51 21.71 2.95
N ARG A 240 12.31 21.23 2.60
CA ARG A 240 11.27 20.88 3.56
C ARG A 240 10.67 19.52 3.27
N GLN A 241 10.26 18.81 4.31
CA GLN A 241 9.56 17.52 4.26
C GLN A 241 8.27 17.56 5.10
N ASN A 242 7.35 16.63 4.84
CA ASN A 242 6.06 16.51 5.53
C ASN A 242 5.21 17.80 5.49
N PHE A 243 5.35 18.61 4.44
CA PHE A 243 4.49 19.77 4.18
C PHE A 243 3.20 19.34 3.47
N SER A 244 2.17 20.17 3.54
CA SER A 244 0.97 20.04 2.72
C SER A 244 1.16 20.82 1.43
N SER A 245 0.64 20.32 0.31
CA SER A 245 0.68 21.06 -0.96
C SER A 245 -0.56 20.83 -1.81
N PHE A 246 -0.91 21.84 -2.59
CA PHE A 246 -2.03 21.80 -3.55
C PHE A 246 -1.80 22.82 -4.67
N ILE A 247 -2.56 22.70 -5.76
CA ILE A 247 -2.50 23.62 -6.91
C ILE A 247 -3.85 24.30 -7.09
N TRP A 248 -3.87 25.63 -7.17
CA TRP A 248 -5.07 26.41 -7.49
C TRP A 248 -4.72 27.53 -8.47
N ARG A 249 -5.51 27.68 -9.55
CA ARG A 249 -5.32 28.67 -10.63
C ARG A 249 -3.86 28.81 -11.09
N SER A 250 -3.21 27.68 -11.41
CA SER A 250 -1.80 27.61 -11.82
C SER A 250 -0.78 28.08 -10.78
N CYS A 251 -1.15 28.18 -9.50
CA CYS A 251 -0.23 28.44 -8.41
C CYS A 251 -0.06 27.18 -7.56
N LEU A 252 1.19 26.80 -7.26
CA LEU A 252 1.52 25.76 -6.29
C LEU A 252 1.61 26.38 -4.90
N TYR A 253 0.87 25.82 -3.95
CA TYR A 253 0.88 26.23 -2.56
C TYR A 253 1.60 25.17 -1.72
N ILE A 254 2.41 25.62 -0.76
CA ILE A 254 3.10 24.78 0.23
C ILE A 254 2.83 25.34 1.62
N THR A 255 2.48 24.47 2.57
CA THR A 255 2.13 24.87 3.94
C THR A 255 2.77 23.95 4.97
N GLY A 256 3.22 24.52 6.10
CA GLY A 256 3.77 23.74 7.20
C GLY A 256 4.96 22.87 6.79
N GLY A 257 5.28 21.83 7.56
CA GLY A 257 6.40 20.91 7.33
C GLY A 257 7.60 21.15 8.25
N ARG A 258 8.72 20.50 7.96
CA ARG A 258 9.97 20.63 8.73
C ARG A 258 11.22 20.51 7.86
N LYS A 259 12.33 21.08 8.31
CA LYS A 259 13.64 20.94 7.65
C LYS A 259 14.27 19.57 7.90
N SER A 260 14.31 19.17 9.17
CA SER A 260 14.88 17.91 9.64
C SER A 260 13.99 17.27 10.69
N GLU A 261 14.34 16.08 11.17
CA GLU A 261 13.63 15.44 12.28
C GLU A 261 13.59 16.29 13.56
N ARG A 262 14.58 17.17 13.74
CA ARG A 262 14.69 18.07 14.90
C ARG A 262 14.14 19.47 14.62
N GLY A 263 13.53 19.69 13.46
CA GLY A 263 13.03 20.99 13.02
C GLY A 263 14.06 21.82 12.22
N PRO A 264 13.85 23.14 12.09
CA PRO A 264 12.67 23.89 12.57
C PRO A 264 11.36 23.37 11.97
N TYR A 265 10.26 23.58 12.70
CA TYR A 265 8.89 23.26 12.29
C TYR A 265 8.21 24.52 11.80
N TYR A 266 7.68 24.47 10.59
CA TYR A 266 7.10 25.65 9.94
C TYR A 266 5.58 25.67 10.10
N ARG A 267 5.01 26.87 10.05
CA ARG A 267 3.56 27.14 10.02
C ARG A 267 3.19 28.21 8.98
N ASP A 268 4.16 28.56 8.16
CA ASP A 268 4.02 29.50 7.06
C ASP A 268 3.26 28.86 5.88
N ILE A 269 2.77 29.73 5.00
CA ILE A 269 2.29 29.37 3.67
C ILE A 269 3.14 30.08 2.64
N TRP A 270 3.47 29.35 1.57
CA TRP A 270 4.14 29.87 0.40
C TRP A 270 3.37 29.52 -0.86
N THR A 271 3.44 30.39 -1.86
CA THR A 271 2.86 30.16 -3.19
C THR A 271 3.85 30.46 -4.31
N LEU A 272 3.79 29.70 -5.40
CA LEU A 272 4.58 29.85 -6.61
C LEU A 272 3.66 29.84 -7.84
N ASP A 273 3.69 30.90 -8.64
CA ASP A 273 3.02 30.95 -9.94
C ASP A 273 3.75 30.04 -10.93
N LEU A 274 3.10 28.94 -11.35
CA LEU A 274 3.66 27.92 -12.23
C LEU A 274 3.79 28.39 -13.69
N ASN A 275 3.11 29.48 -14.08
CA ASN A 275 3.27 30.06 -15.41
C ASN A 275 4.47 31.01 -15.47
N LYS A 276 4.77 31.71 -14.37
CA LYS A 276 5.86 32.70 -14.31
C LYS A 276 7.18 32.12 -13.86
N LEU A 277 7.15 31.19 -12.89
CA LEU A 277 8.31 30.60 -12.24
C LEU A 277 9.36 31.65 -11.81
N ASP A 278 8.88 32.80 -11.35
CA ASP A 278 9.70 33.96 -11.02
C ASP A 278 10.20 33.92 -9.58
N ALA A 279 9.29 33.86 -8.60
CA ALA A 279 9.62 33.78 -7.19
C ALA A 279 8.52 33.16 -6.33
N TRP A 280 8.95 32.57 -5.21
CA TRP A 280 8.05 32.20 -4.13
C TRP A 280 7.58 33.45 -3.38
N ARG A 281 6.28 33.49 -3.05
CA ARG A 281 5.67 34.54 -2.23
C ARG A 281 5.12 33.94 -0.94
N GLN A 282 5.49 34.53 0.19
CA GLN A 282 4.94 34.15 1.49
C GLN A 282 3.52 34.72 1.62
N LEU A 283 2.60 33.92 2.14
CA LEU A 283 1.24 34.31 2.49
C LEU A 283 1.12 34.36 4.03
N PRO A 284 0.01 34.86 4.59
CA PRO A 284 -0.17 34.91 6.04
C PRO A 284 0.02 33.54 6.70
N ASP A 285 0.82 33.51 7.74
CA ASP A 285 1.09 32.32 8.54
C ASP A 285 -0.20 31.75 9.15
N TYR A 286 -0.21 30.44 9.39
CA TYR A 286 -1.35 29.78 10.02
C TYR A 286 -1.57 30.31 11.44
N PRO A 287 -2.73 30.93 11.76
CA PRO A 287 -2.87 31.77 12.96
C PRO A 287 -3.03 30.99 14.25
N VAL A 288 -3.39 29.71 14.18
CA VAL A 288 -3.58 28.88 15.38
C VAL A 288 -2.22 28.42 15.89
N PRO A 289 -1.87 28.58 17.16
CA PRO A 289 -0.55 28.25 17.66
C PRO A 289 -0.35 26.72 17.80
N ALA A 290 0.90 26.29 17.76
CA ALA A 290 1.27 24.87 17.82
C ALA A 290 0.76 24.14 19.09
N PRO A 291 0.73 24.73 20.30
CA PRO A 291 0.15 24.07 21.47
C PRO A 291 -1.34 23.69 21.32
N THR A 292 -2.08 24.35 20.43
CA THR A 292 -3.52 24.09 20.23
C THR A 292 -3.79 23.02 19.16
N THR A 293 -2.93 22.92 18.15
CA THR A 293 -3.17 22.06 16.96
C THR A 293 -2.10 20.99 16.77
N GLY A 294 -0.99 21.08 17.48
CA GLY A 294 0.22 20.31 17.22
C GLY A 294 1.08 20.91 16.11
N LEU A 295 2.06 20.12 15.67
CA LEU A 295 2.96 20.46 14.58
C LEU A 295 2.25 20.30 13.25
N PHE A 296 2.42 21.26 12.33
CA PHE A 296 1.84 21.24 10.99
C PHE A 296 2.62 20.26 10.10
N LEU A 297 2.52 18.96 10.38
CA LEU A 297 3.26 17.90 9.70
C LEU A 297 2.29 16.88 9.11
N GLY A 298 2.34 16.71 7.78
CA GLY A 298 1.52 15.73 7.09
C GLY A 298 0.01 15.97 7.20
N TRP A 299 -0.42 17.18 7.57
CA TRP A 299 -1.82 17.55 7.51
C TRP A 299 -2.29 17.59 6.05
N ASN A 300 -3.57 17.35 5.82
CA ASN A 300 -4.14 17.40 4.49
C ASN A 300 -4.95 18.69 4.33
N MET A 301 -4.73 19.37 3.20
CA MET A 301 -5.58 20.47 2.77
C MET A 301 -6.38 20.02 1.55
N VAL A 302 -7.70 20.23 1.60
CA VAL A 302 -8.62 19.86 0.51
C VAL A 302 -9.13 21.14 -0.13
N LEU A 303 -9.01 21.22 -1.45
CA LEU A 303 -9.57 22.33 -2.22
C LEU A 303 -11.07 22.15 -2.39
N TYR A 304 -11.82 23.21 -2.10
CA TYR A 304 -13.25 23.29 -2.39
C TYR A 304 -13.58 24.71 -2.86
N ASN A 305 -13.99 24.84 -4.12
CA ASN A 305 -14.20 26.14 -4.78
C ASN A 305 -12.96 27.05 -4.69
N ASN A 306 -13.08 28.20 -4.02
CA ASN A 306 -12.01 29.19 -3.84
C ASN A 306 -11.38 29.12 -2.43
N VAL A 307 -11.54 28.01 -1.71
CA VAL A 307 -10.94 27.84 -0.37
C VAL A 307 -10.15 26.54 -0.27
N ALA A 308 -9.15 26.55 0.61
CA ALA A 308 -8.41 25.36 1.03
C ALA A 308 -8.78 25.03 2.48
N LEU A 309 -9.42 23.88 2.69
CA LEU A 309 -9.89 23.38 3.99
C LEU A 309 -8.76 22.58 4.65
N LEU A 310 -8.33 22.99 5.84
CA LEU A 310 -7.31 22.32 6.63
C LEU A 310 -7.96 21.45 7.72
N PHE A 311 -7.67 20.15 7.67
CA PHE A 311 -8.13 19.20 8.66
C PHE A 311 -7.02 18.91 9.67
N THR A 312 -7.22 19.30 10.93
CA THR A 312 -6.24 19.09 12.01
C THR A 312 -6.69 18.02 13.02
N GLY A 313 -7.72 17.23 12.71
CA GLY A 313 -8.34 16.28 13.64
C GLY A 313 -9.16 16.94 14.77
N ARG A 314 -9.43 18.24 14.68
CA ARG A 314 -10.33 18.96 15.59
C ARG A 314 -11.72 19.07 14.94
N PRO A 315 -12.80 19.26 15.73
CA PRO A 315 -14.11 19.64 15.19
C PRO A 315 -14.12 20.99 14.47
N THR A 316 -13.09 21.81 14.65
CA THR A 316 -12.91 23.06 13.92
C THR A 316 -12.14 22.81 12.63
N ILE A 317 -12.72 23.22 11.51
CA ILE A 317 -12.04 23.24 10.21
C ILE A 317 -11.51 24.66 9.99
N ASP A 318 -10.20 24.75 9.76
CA ASP A 318 -9.54 26.00 9.43
C ASP A 318 -9.55 26.16 7.90
N VAL A 319 -9.84 27.37 7.43
CA VAL A 319 -10.10 27.67 6.02
C VAL A 319 -9.16 28.76 5.58
N PHE A 320 -8.38 28.49 4.53
CA PHE A 320 -7.61 29.51 3.85
C PHE A 320 -8.38 29.95 2.59
N ASP A 321 -8.89 31.18 2.59
CA ASP A 321 -9.57 31.76 1.45
C ASP A 321 -8.53 32.18 0.40
N LEU A 322 -8.60 31.60 -0.81
CA LEU A 322 -7.57 31.75 -1.83
C LEU A 322 -7.69 33.05 -2.63
N GLU A 323 -8.84 33.75 -2.53
CA GLU A 323 -9.06 35.02 -3.22
C GLU A 323 -8.63 36.21 -2.35
N THR A 324 -8.89 36.14 -1.05
CA THR A 324 -8.50 37.16 -0.07
C THR A 324 -7.18 36.86 0.62
N GLU A 325 -6.68 35.63 0.53
CA GLU A 325 -5.48 35.12 1.17
C GLU A 325 -5.52 35.23 2.70
N THR A 326 -6.71 35.00 3.27
CA THR A 326 -6.95 35.12 4.70
C THR A 326 -7.37 33.79 5.33
N TRP A 327 -7.06 33.64 6.61
CA TRP A 327 -7.50 32.52 7.42
C TRP A 327 -8.83 32.82 8.11
N SER A 328 -9.71 31.84 8.11
CA SER A 328 -10.92 31.78 8.95
C SER A 328 -11.08 30.37 9.49
N SER A 329 -12.06 30.15 10.35
CA SER A 329 -12.38 28.81 10.83
C SER A 329 -13.89 28.69 11.07
N PHE A 330 -14.43 27.49 10.94
CA PHE A 330 -15.79 27.19 11.35
C PHE A 330 -15.84 25.87 12.13
N HIS A 331 -16.84 25.74 13.00
CA HIS A 331 -17.08 24.51 13.73
C HIS A 331 -17.89 23.55 12.85
N ALA A 332 -17.29 22.41 12.51
CA ALA A 332 -17.96 21.36 11.79
C ALA A 332 -18.82 20.53 12.73
N THR A 333 -20.04 20.22 12.29
CA THR A 333 -20.92 19.27 12.94
C THR A 333 -21.13 18.07 12.01
N TYR A 334 -21.42 16.92 12.59
CA TYR A 334 -21.71 15.72 11.84
C TYR A 334 -23.03 15.14 12.31
N ASN A 335 -23.91 14.89 11.34
CA ASN A 335 -25.18 14.23 11.55
C ASN A 335 -25.09 12.84 10.89
N PRO A 336 -25.01 11.75 11.68
CA PRO A 336 -24.87 10.41 11.13
C PRO A 336 -26.06 10.08 10.23
N THR A 337 -25.78 9.45 9.08
CA THR A 337 -26.82 8.89 8.22
C THR A 337 -27.33 7.56 8.79
N SER A 338 -28.41 7.03 8.21
CA SER A 338 -28.89 5.68 8.55
C SER A 338 -27.84 4.60 8.27
N ALA A 339 -27.03 4.77 7.21
CA ALA A 339 -25.96 3.85 6.88
C ALA A 339 -24.82 3.91 7.92
N ASP A 340 -24.44 5.11 8.37
CA ASP A 340 -23.42 5.29 9.40
C ASP A 340 -23.87 4.68 10.74
N THR A 341 -25.13 4.88 11.10
CA THR A 341 -25.73 4.28 12.30
C THR A 341 -25.72 2.76 12.20
N ALA A 342 -26.05 2.20 11.03
CA ALA A 342 -25.99 0.76 10.77
C ALA A 342 -24.55 0.21 10.83
N ALA A 343 -23.55 1.03 10.50
CA ALA A 343 -22.13 0.73 10.64
C ALA A 343 -21.59 0.93 12.07
N GLY A 344 -22.45 1.27 13.04
CA GLY A 344 -22.07 1.42 14.45
C GLY A 344 -21.55 2.82 14.81
N VAL A 345 -21.70 3.83 13.94
CA VAL A 345 -21.42 5.23 14.29
C VAL A 345 -22.54 5.74 15.18
N LEU A 346 -22.30 5.68 16.48
CA LEU A 346 -23.20 6.23 17.50
C LEU A 346 -22.69 7.65 17.83
N HIS A 347 -23.58 8.65 17.76
CA HIS A 347 -23.35 10.08 18.09
C HIS A 347 -22.85 11.00 16.97
N SER A 348 -22.67 12.29 17.32
CA SER A 348 -22.28 13.40 16.45
C SER A 348 -20.76 13.43 16.24
N TRP A 349 -20.25 12.56 15.37
CA TRP A 349 -18.82 12.32 15.16
C TRP A 349 -18.06 13.44 14.39
N PRO A 350 -17.22 14.27 15.02
CA PRO A 350 -16.37 15.24 14.34
C PRO A 350 -14.90 14.76 14.37
N TYR A 351 -14.72 13.42 14.47
CA TYR A 351 -13.52 12.56 14.66
C TYR A 351 -12.95 12.43 16.08
N PRO A 352 -13.20 11.29 16.79
CA PRO A 352 -12.08 10.47 17.32
C PRO A 352 -12.37 8.96 17.55
N GLY A 353 -11.60 8.07 16.91
CA GLY A 353 -11.60 6.60 17.12
C GLY A 353 -11.35 5.83 15.84
#